data_AF-A0A9X3WJ54-F1
#
_entry.id   AF-A0A9X3WJ54-F1
#
_cell.length_a   1.000
_cell.length_b   1.000
_cell.length_c   1.000
_cell.angle_alpha   90.00
_cell.angle_beta   90.00
_cell.angle_gamma   90.00
#
_symmetry.space_group_name_H-M   'P 1'
#
loop_
_entity.id
_entity.type
_entity.pdbx_description
1 polymer ?
#
loop_
_entity_poly.entity_id
_entity_poly.type
_entity_poly.pdbx_seq_one_letter_code
_entity_poly.pdbx_strand_id
1 'polypeptide(L)'
;MELVSGKMTSKGQITIPKELREKLGLSEGDQFKFLIENDEVRIEPIKKKLLSQAIGRITSEESIDFEKMREIARQEASKHILSEGFEHE
;
A
#
# COMPACT_ATOMS: atom_id res chain seq x y z
N MET A 1 16.01 22.77 -15.04
CA MET A 1 16.55 21.66 -14.22
C MET A 1 17.17 22.28 -12.99
N GLU A 2 16.81 21.79 -11.82
CA GLU A 2 17.37 22.25 -10.55
C GLU A 2 18.30 21.14 -10.05
N LEU A 3 19.58 21.45 -9.85
CA LEU A 3 20.60 20.47 -9.46
C LEU A 3 20.77 20.52 -7.95
N VAL A 4 20.30 19.48 -7.28
CA VAL A 4 20.46 19.33 -5.83
C VAL A 4 21.20 18.03 -5.57
N SER A 5 22.31 18.09 -4.83
CA SER A 5 23.13 16.93 -4.51
C SER A 5 22.73 16.30 -3.17
N GLY A 6 22.58 14.98 -3.14
CA GLY A 6 22.48 14.18 -1.92
C GLY A 6 23.79 13.46 -1.61
N LYS A 7 23.89 12.89 -0.41
CA LYS A 7 24.99 12.01 -0.01
C LYS A 7 24.46 10.63 0.34
N MET A 8 25.16 9.60 -0.13
CA MET A 8 24.94 8.23 0.31
C MET A 8 25.66 8.00 1.65
N THR A 9 24.96 7.45 2.63
CA THR A 9 25.55 7.06 3.92
C THR A 9 26.32 5.75 3.78
N SER A 10 27.13 5.40 4.78
CA SER A 10 27.84 4.12 4.83
C SER A 10 26.92 2.89 4.84
N LYS A 11 25.64 3.09 5.22
CA LYS A 11 24.61 2.03 5.23
C LYS A 11 23.80 1.96 3.94
N GLY A 12 24.22 2.67 2.89
CA GLY A 12 23.52 2.67 1.60
C GLY A 12 22.22 3.48 1.58
N GLN A 13 22.03 4.41 2.52
CA GLN A 13 20.86 5.29 2.53
C GLN A 13 21.15 6.57 1.73
N ILE A 14 20.17 7.03 0.94
CA ILE A 14 20.23 8.32 0.24
C ILE A 14 19.38 9.33 1.02
N THR A 15 19.95 10.49 1.33
CA THR A 15 19.23 11.56 2.03
C THR A 15 18.53 12.48 1.04
N ILE A 16 17.24 12.76 1.26
CA ILE A 16 16.48 13.79 0.55
C ILE A 16 16.63 15.13 1.29
N PRO A 17 17.27 16.15 0.69
CA PRO A 17 17.43 17.46 1.30
C PRO A 17 16.09 18.10 1.68
N LYS A 18 16.12 18.99 2.69
CA LYS A 18 14.91 19.62 3.25
C LYS A 18 14.07 20.32 2.17
N GLU A 19 14.71 21.07 1.27
CA GLU A 19 14.04 21.79 0.18
C GLU A 19 13.26 20.86 -0.76
N LEU A 20 13.83 19.70 -1.10
CA LEU A 20 13.12 18.69 -1.91
C LEU A 20 11.95 18.07 -1.15
N ARG A 21 12.10 17.80 0.16
CA ARG A 21 11.01 17.26 0.99
C ARG A 21 9.83 18.22 1.01
N GLU A 22 10.08 19.52 1.21
CA GLU A 22 9.03 20.55 1.23
C GLU A 22 8.35 20.68 -0.14
N LYS A 23 9.13 20.72 -1.22
CA LYS A 23 8.61 20.84 -2.59
C LYS A 23 7.75 19.64 -3.02
N LEU A 24 8.10 18.44 -2.55
CA LEU A 24 7.39 17.20 -2.87
C LEU A 24 6.32 16.84 -1.81
N GLY A 25 6.21 17.61 -0.73
CA GLY A 25 5.29 17.34 0.38
C GLY A 25 5.58 16.04 1.13
N LEU A 26 6.85 15.64 1.22
CA LEU A 26 7.27 14.36 1.81
C LEU A 26 7.36 14.44 3.33
N SER A 27 6.84 13.41 3.99
CA SER A 27 6.88 13.23 5.43
C SER A 27 7.63 11.95 5.82
N GLU A 28 7.98 11.82 7.10
CA GLU A 28 8.54 10.58 7.62
C GLU A 28 7.56 9.42 7.43
N GLY A 29 8.08 8.27 7.00
CA GLY A 29 7.26 7.07 6.73
C GLY A 29 6.63 7.03 5.33
N ASP A 30 6.82 8.06 4.50
CA ASP A 30 6.45 7.99 3.09
C ASP A 30 7.23 6.89 2.38
N GLN A 31 6.52 6.14 1.55
CA GLN A 31 7.08 5.05 0.76
C GLN A 31 7.36 5.56 -0.66
N PHE A 32 8.34 4.94 -1.32
CA PHE A 32 8.74 5.30 -2.68
C PHE A 32 8.77 4.05 -3.55
N LYS A 33 8.48 4.23 -4.84
CA LYS A 33 8.76 3.25 -5.87
C LYS A 33 9.98 3.68 -6.67
N PHE A 34 10.79 2.70 -7.04
CA PHE A 34 11.96 2.87 -7.89
C PHE A 34 11.61 2.33 -9.27
N LEU A 35 11.68 3.19 -10.28
CA LEU A 35 11.61 2.80 -11.69
C LEU A 35 13.03 2.84 -12.24
N ILE A 36 13.46 1.74 -12.84
CA ILE A 36 14.79 1.59 -13.41
C ILE A 36 14.63 1.54 -14.92
N GLU A 37 15.24 2.49 -15.62
CA GLU A 37 15.29 2.53 -17.08
C GLU A 37 16.72 2.84 -17.52
N ASN A 38 17.33 1.90 -18.25
CA ASN A 38 18.76 1.92 -18.60
C ASN A 38 19.64 1.99 -17.33
N ASP A 39 20.39 3.08 -17.16
CA ASP A 39 21.25 3.37 -16.00
C ASP A 39 20.70 4.49 -15.11
N GLU A 40 19.43 4.87 -15.32
CA GLU A 40 18.75 5.90 -14.53
C GLU A 40 17.72 5.27 -13.59
N VAL A 41 17.62 5.85 -12.39
CA VAL A 41 16.61 5.48 -11.40
C VAL A 41 15.70 6.68 -11.18
N ARG A 42 14.42 6.52 -11.51
CA ARG A 42 13.38 7.49 -11.16
C ARG A 42 12.69 7.07 -9.87
N ILE A 43 12.72 7.97 -8.88
CA ILE A 43 12.11 7.75 -7.56
C ILE A 43 10.81 8.53 -7.49
N GLU A 44 9.70 7.85 -7.19
CA GLU A 44 8.39 8.47 -7.07
C GLU A 44 7.74 8.12 -5.73
N PRO A 45 7.16 9.09 -4.98
CA PRO A 45 6.44 8.79 -3.76
C PRO A 45 5.16 7.99 -4.04
N ILE A 46 4.90 6.98 -3.21
CA ILE A 46 3.69 6.18 -3.24
C ILE A 46 2.60 6.93 -2.48
N LYS A 47 1.69 7.54 -3.23
CA LYS A 47 0.48 8.12 -2.64
C LYS A 47 -0.45 7.00 -2.19
N LYS A 48 -0.50 6.75 -0.88
CA LYS A 48 -1.47 5.82 -0.28
C LYS A 48 -2.88 6.31 -0.62
N LYS A 49 -3.54 5.62 -1.54
CA LYS A 49 -4.98 5.81 -1.76
C LYS A 49 -5.69 5.15 -0.60
N LEU A 50 -6.58 5.87 0.07
CA LEU A 50 -7.42 5.26 1.09
C LEU A 50 -8.28 4.19 0.42
N LEU A 51 -8.43 3.03 1.06
CA LEU A 51 -9.37 1.99 0.60
C LEU A 51 -10.79 2.55 0.42
N SER A 52 -11.18 3.51 1.26
CA SER A 52 -12.44 4.25 1.12
C SER A 52 -12.59 4.94 -0.23
N GLN A 53 -11.50 5.43 -0.83
CA GLN A 53 -11.52 6.03 -2.16
C GLN A 53 -11.75 5.01 -3.29
N ALA A 54 -11.65 3.71 -3.01
CA ALA A 54 -11.93 2.64 -3.97
C ALA A 54 -13.36 2.07 -3.85
N ILE A 55 -14.14 2.49 -2.84
CA ILE A 55 -15.54 2.08 -2.69
C ILE A 55 -16.32 2.48 -3.95
N GLY A 56 -17.08 1.54 -4.50
CA GLY A 56 -17.93 1.76 -5.68
C GLY A 56 -17.19 1.74 -7.03
N ARG A 57 -15.87 1.48 -7.07
CA ARG A 57 -15.13 1.32 -8.35
C ARG A 57 -15.36 -0.01 -9.04
N ILE A 58 -15.79 -1.03 -8.30
CA ILE A 58 -16.14 -2.33 -8.85
C ILE A 58 -17.64 -2.30 -9.13
N THR A 59 -18.02 -2.31 -10.40
CA THR A 59 -19.40 -2.44 -10.85
C THR A 59 -19.66 -3.89 -11.23
N SER A 60 -20.74 -4.46 -10.70
CA SER A 60 -21.23 -5.78 -11.10
C SER A 60 -22.45 -5.59 -12.00
N GLU A 61 -22.53 -6.35 -13.09
CA GLU A 61 -23.71 -6.38 -13.95
C GLU A 61 -24.88 -7.11 -13.26
N GLU A 62 -24.56 -8.04 -12.36
CA GLU A 62 -25.54 -8.79 -11.58
C GLU A 62 -25.79 -8.14 -10.21
N SER A 63 -27.05 -8.18 -9.78
CA SER A 63 -27.45 -7.73 -8.46
C SER A 63 -26.87 -8.64 -7.38
N ILE A 64 -26.14 -8.05 -6.46
CA ILE A 64 -25.46 -8.76 -5.40
C ILE A 64 -26.37 -8.84 -4.15
N ASP A 65 -26.70 -10.06 -3.70
CA ASP A 65 -27.35 -10.29 -2.41
C ASP A 65 -26.30 -10.32 -1.28
N PHE A 66 -26.14 -9.16 -0.64
CA PHE A 66 -25.20 -8.99 0.48
C PHE A 66 -25.61 -9.74 1.75
N GLU A 67 -26.88 -10.06 1.93
CA GLU A 67 -27.36 -10.75 3.12
C GLU A 67 -26.97 -12.22 3.07
N LYS A 68 -27.26 -12.87 1.93
CA LYS A 68 -26.84 -14.24 1.66
C LYS A 68 -25.32 -14.40 1.71
N MET A 69 -24.57 -13.44 1.15
CA MET A 69 -23.10 -13.49 1.20
C MET A 69 -22.55 -13.39 2.62
N ARG A 70 -23.11 -12.51 3.45
CA ARG A 70 -22.69 -12.40 4.85
C ARG A 70 -22.99 -13.67 5.64
N GLU A 71 -24.13 -14.31 5.36
CA GLU A 71 -24.49 -15.57 6.00
C GLU A 71 -23.47 -16.68 5.68
N ILE A 72 -23.15 -16.87 4.40
CA ILE A 72 -22.15 -17.84 3.96
C ILE A 72 -20.78 -17.56 4.60
N ALA A 73 -20.33 -16.31 4.56
CA ALA A 73 -19.04 -15.91 5.12
C ALA A 73 -18.96 -16.18 6.63
N ARG A 74 -20.04 -15.94 7.38
CA ARG A 74 -20.10 -16.23 8.82
C ARG A 74 -20.03 -17.72 9.09
N GLN A 75 -20.81 -18.53 8.37
CA GLN A 75 -20.83 -19.97 8.59
C GLN A 75 -19.46 -20.60 8.32
N GLU A 76 -18.81 -20.22 7.22
CA GLU A 76 -17.46 -20.72 6.90
C GLU A 76 -16.41 -20.23 7.91
N ALA A 77 -16.46 -18.96 8.31
CA ALA A 77 -15.56 -18.45 9.35
C ALA A 77 -15.75 -19.19 10.68
N SER A 78 -16.99 -19.47 11.10
CA SER A 78 -17.28 -20.25 12.31
C SER A 78 -16.72 -21.67 12.24
N LYS A 79 -16.88 -22.37 11.11
CA LYS A 79 -16.29 -23.71 10.92
C LYS A 79 -14.76 -23.67 11.04
N HIS A 80 -14.14 -22.67 10.42
CA HIS A 80 -12.68 -22.53 10.42
C HIS A 80 -12.13 -22.27 11.82
N ILE A 81 -12.74 -21.34 12.57
CA ILE A 81 -12.36 -21.04 13.96
C ILE A 81 -12.51 -22.27 14.86
N LEU A 82 -13.61 -23.03 14.68
CA LEU A 82 -13.81 -24.26 15.43
C LEU A 82 -12.76 -25.32 15.07
N SER A 83 -12.40 -25.48 13.79
CA SER A 83 -11.37 -26.45 13.39
C SER A 83 -9.96 -26.10 13.91
N GLU A 84 -9.60 -24.82 13.97
CA GLU A 84 -8.30 -24.39 14.50
C GLU A 84 -8.23 -24.47 16.03
N GLY A 85 -9.37 -24.34 16.72
CA GLY A 85 -9.44 -24.42 18.19
C GLY A 85 -9.21 -25.82 18.78
N PHE A 86 -9.23 -26.88 17.97
CA PHE A 86 -9.05 -28.27 18.42
C PHE A 86 -7.64 -28.84 18.16
N GLU A 87 -6.70 -28.08 17.58
CA GLU A 87 -5.32 -28.55 17.34
C GLU A 87 -4.34 -28.22 18.50
N HIS A 88 -4.83 -27.61 19.58
CA HIS A 88 -4.02 -27.19 20.74
C HIS A 88 -4.59 -27.64 22.11
N GLU A 89 -5.15 -28.85 22.19
CA GLU A 89 -5.43 -29.57 23.45
C GLU A 89 -4.76 -30.95 23.45
#